data_AF-A0A2A7MMH8-F1
#
_entry.id   AF-A0A2A7MMH8-F1
#
_cell.length_a   1.000
_cell.length_b   1.000
_cell.length_c   1.000
_cell.angle_alpha   90.00
_cell.angle_beta   90.00
_cell.angle_gamma   90.00
#
_symmetry.space_group_name_H-M   'P 1'
#
loop_
_entity.id
_entity.type
_entity.pdbx_description
1 polymer ?
#
loop_
_entity_poly.entity_id
_entity_poly.type
_entity_poly.pdbx_seq_one_letter_code
_entity_poly.pdbx_strand_id
1 'polypeptide(L)'
;MVDEYRFTDDTYEELAKIYRLLPEFIFDPTNICCWYGDKDKGDEIYLYVSFEPAGLQIVGNLPLYNFKTWEEEFHKQIIKVPFKVR
;
A
#
# COMPACT_ATOMS: atom_id res chain seq x y z
N MET A 1 -1.13 10.51 15.03
CA MET A 1 -2.41 9.92 14.59
C MET A 1 -2.74 10.56 13.27
N VAL A 2 -2.79 9.77 12.19
CA VAL A 2 -3.30 10.25 10.90
C VAL A 2 -4.81 10.37 11.06
N ASP A 3 -5.34 11.55 10.80
CA ASP A 3 -6.77 11.84 10.92
C ASP A 3 -7.46 11.35 9.64
N GLU A 4 -7.90 10.09 9.65
CA GLU A 4 -8.53 9.41 8.51
C GLU A 4 -9.73 10.19 7.94
N TYR A 5 -10.40 10.98 8.79
CA TYR A 5 -11.50 11.87 8.40
C TYR A 5 -11.08 13.01 7.47
N ARG A 6 -9.78 13.21 7.25
CA ARG A 6 -9.24 14.18 6.27
C ARG A 6 -9.04 13.58 4.89
N PHE A 7 -9.07 12.26 4.75
CA PHE A 7 -8.98 11.62 3.45
C PHE A 7 -10.35 11.63 2.76
N THR A 8 -10.36 12.11 1.53
CA THR A 8 -11.52 12.06 0.63
C THR A 8 -11.43 10.82 -0.25
N ASP A 9 -12.54 10.47 -0.90
CA ASP A 9 -12.55 9.43 -1.95
C ASP A 9 -11.45 9.69 -3.00
N ASP A 10 -11.28 10.95 -3.45
CA ASP A 10 -10.19 11.35 -4.34
C ASP A 10 -8.79 10.98 -3.79
N THR A 11 -8.60 11.07 -2.48
CA THR A 11 -7.31 10.73 -1.87
C THR A 11 -7.08 9.22 -1.88
N TYR A 12 -8.12 8.43 -1.60
CA TYR A 12 -8.04 6.98 -1.72
C TYR A 12 -7.86 6.53 -3.18
N GLU A 13 -8.45 7.23 -4.15
CA GLU A 13 -8.22 6.98 -5.56
C GLU A 13 -6.77 7.27 -5.97
N GLU A 14 -6.18 8.39 -5.53
CA GLU A 14 -4.76 8.69 -5.78
C GLU A 14 -3.84 7.66 -5.12
N LEU A 15 -4.12 7.26 -3.87
CA LEU A 15 -3.38 6.20 -3.21
C LEU A 15 -3.48 4.86 -3.95
N ALA A 16 -4.67 4.49 -4.43
CA ALA A 16 -4.87 3.28 -5.22
C ALA A 16 -4.05 3.31 -6.53
N LYS A 17 -3.93 4.47 -7.18
CA LYS A 17 -3.06 4.64 -8.36
C LYS A 17 -1.59 4.40 -8.00
N ILE A 18 -1.11 4.96 -6.88
CA ILE A 18 0.26 4.73 -6.41
C ILE A 18 0.49 3.25 -6.16
N TYR A 19 -0.39 2.58 -5.42
CA TYR A 19 -0.23 1.17 -5.05
C TYR A 19 -0.11 0.24 -6.27
N ARG A 20 -0.85 0.53 -7.35
CA ARG A 20 -0.75 -0.19 -8.62
C ARG A 20 0.57 0.01 -9.37
N LEU A 21 1.33 1.05 -9.04
CA LEU A 21 2.62 1.36 -9.67
C LEU A 21 3.81 0.75 -8.91
N LEU A 22 3.59 0.21 -7.71
CA LEU A 22 4.67 -0.33 -6.90
C LEU A 22 5.15 -1.70 -7.44
N PRO A 23 6.42 -2.08 -7.15
CA PRO A 23 7.01 -3.30 -7.68
C PRO A 23 6.21 -4.55 -7.32
N GLU A 24 6.09 -5.49 -8.26
CA GLU A 24 5.41 -6.77 -8.05
C GLU A 24 3.95 -6.65 -7.60
N PHE A 25 3.24 -5.61 -8.05
CA PHE A 25 1.81 -5.43 -7.78
C PHE A 25 1.00 -6.63 -8.28
N ILE A 26 0.20 -7.19 -7.38
CA ILE A 26 -0.71 -8.30 -7.65
C ILE A 26 -2.13 -7.73 -7.61
N PHE A 27 -2.84 -7.87 -8.71
CA PHE A 27 -4.25 -7.51 -8.76
C PHE A 27 -5.10 -8.57 -8.06
N ASP A 28 -5.73 -8.21 -6.94
CA ASP A 28 -6.73 -9.04 -6.26
C ASP A 28 -8.13 -8.38 -6.33
N PRO A 29 -9.15 -9.08 -6.86
CA PRO A 29 -10.51 -8.56 -6.95
C PRO A 29 -11.20 -8.33 -5.59
N THR A 30 -10.61 -8.79 -4.48
CA THR A 30 -11.10 -8.55 -3.11
C THR A 30 -10.76 -7.16 -2.56
N ASN A 31 -10.19 -6.27 -3.38
CA ASN A 31 -9.78 -4.90 -3.04
C ASN A 31 -8.65 -4.79 -2.01
N ILE A 32 -7.95 -5.88 -1.70
CA ILE A 32 -6.71 -5.83 -0.94
C ILE A 32 -5.58 -5.48 -1.91
N CYS A 33 -4.82 -4.43 -1.60
CA CYS A 33 -3.60 -4.14 -2.36
C CYS A 33 -2.51 -5.12 -1.90
N CYS A 34 -2.07 -6.00 -2.80
CA CYS A 34 -1.09 -7.04 -2.54
C CYS A 34 0.14 -6.90 -3.45
N TRP A 35 1.30 -7.34 -2.96
CA TRP A 35 2.56 -7.44 -3.70
C TRP A 35 3.32 -8.70 -3.27
N TYR A 36 4.12 -9.25 -4.18
CA TYR A 36 4.97 -10.45 -3.98
C TYR A 36 4.22 -11.78 -3.71
N GLY A 37 3.07 -11.76 -3.05
CA GLY A 37 2.25 -12.93 -2.74
C GLY A 37 1.08 -12.59 -1.83
N ASP A 38 0.35 -13.61 -1.40
CA ASP A 38 -0.80 -13.54 -0.51
C ASP A 38 -0.62 -14.49 0.69
N LYS A 39 -0.57 -13.89 1.89
CA LYS A 39 -0.43 -14.63 3.15
C LYS A 39 -1.51 -15.68 3.33
N ASP A 40 -2.75 -15.37 2.94
CA ASP A 40 -3.91 -16.25 3.18
C ASP A 40 -3.91 -17.43 2.20
N LYS A 41 -3.14 -17.34 1.11
CA LYS A 41 -2.85 -18.45 0.19
C LYS A 41 -1.65 -19.30 0.62
N GLY A 42 -0.95 -18.90 1.70
CA GLY A 42 0.21 -19.61 2.24
C GLY A 42 1.53 -19.21 1.58
N ASP A 43 1.59 -18.08 0.86
CA ASP A 43 2.83 -17.61 0.28
C ASP A 43 3.82 -17.20 1.37
N GLU A 44 5.05 -17.71 1.32
CA GLU A 44 6.09 -17.37 2.29
C GLU A 44 6.55 -15.91 2.15
N ILE A 45 6.50 -15.38 0.93
CA ILE A 45 6.87 -14.00 0.61
C ILE A 45 5.62 -13.25 0.19
N TYR A 46 5.21 -12.26 0.98
CA TYR A 46 3.99 -11.50 0.73
C TYR A 46 4.09 -10.10 1.34
N LEU A 47 3.45 -9.13 0.72
CA LEU A 47 3.21 -7.80 1.24
C LEU A 47 1.77 -7.41 0.94
N TYR A 48 1.06 -6.86 1.91
CA TYR A 48 -0.24 -6.25 1.66
C TYR A 48 -0.47 -5.03 2.54
N VAL A 49 -1.48 -4.25 2.15
CA VAL A 49 -1.98 -3.12 2.93
C VAL A 49 -3.37 -3.46 3.46
N SER A 50 -3.57 -3.27 4.77
CA SER A 50 -4.87 -3.33 5.43
C SER A 50 -5.29 -1.94 5.91
N PHE A 51 -6.59 -1.67 5.86
CA PHE A 51 -7.20 -0.50 6.47
C PHE A 51 -7.80 -0.91 7.81
N GLU A 52 -7.20 -0.43 8.89
CA GLU A 52 -7.65 -0.67 10.26
C GLU A 52 -8.29 0.59 10.84
N PRO A 53 -9.15 0.51 11.88
CA PRO A 53 -9.75 1.70 12.52
C PRO A 53 -8.75 2.70 13.13
N ALA A 54 -7.47 2.34 13.23
CA ALA A 54 -6.39 3.19 13.71
C ALA A 54 -5.51 3.74 12.57
N GLY A 55 -5.80 3.36 11.33
CA GLY A 55 -5.15 3.84 10.12
C GLY A 55 -4.71 2.72 9.18
N LEU A 56 -3.79 3.07 8.29
CA LEU A 56 -3.24 2.16 7.31
C LEU A 56 -2.13 1.31 7.92
N GLN A 57 -2.23 -0.01 7.74
CA GLN A 57 -1.22 -0.96 8.18
C GLN A 57 -0.60 -1.66 6.97
N ILE A 58 0.73 -1.67 6.89
CA ILE A 58 1.48 -2.47 5.92
C ILE A 58 1.94 -3.75 6.63
N VAL A 59 1.62 -4.90 6.07
CA VAL A 59 1.96 -6.21 6.64
C VAL A 59 2.68 -7.04 5.60
N GLY A 60 3.82 -7.63 5.96
CA GLY A 60 4.53 -8.50 5.04
C GLY A 60 5.61 -9.36 5.68
N ASN A 61 5.99 -10.41 4.96
CA ASN A 61 7.20 -11.19 5.20
C ASN A 61 8.04 -11.15 3.93
N LEU A 62 9.07 -10.31 3.89
CA LEU A 62 9.88 -10.09 2.68
C LEU A 62 11.37 -10.15 3.00
N PRO A 63 12.22 -10.52 2.03
CA PRO A 63 13.63 -10.15 2.06
C PRO A 63 13.79 -8.62 2.18
N LEU A 64 14.77 -8.18 2.98
CA LEU A 64 15.03 -6.75 3.22
C LEU A 64 15.24 -5.96 1.93
N TYR A 65 15.86 -6.57 0.91
CA TYR A 65 16.08 -5.93 -0.38
C TYR A 65 14.75 -5.55 -1.05
N ASN A 66 13.79 -6.48 -1.12
CA ASN A 66 12.48 -6.26 -1.70
C ASN A 66 11.71 -5.18 -0.94
N PHE A 67 11.75 -5.20 0.40
CA PHE A 67 11.13 -4.15 1.21
C PHE A 67 11.69 -2.78 0.88
N LYS A 68 13.02 -2.63 0.81
CA LYS A 68 13.66 -1.35 0.49
C LYS A 68 13.27 -0.85 -0.90
N THR A 69 13.28 -1.73 -1.90
CA THR A 69 12.87 -1.35 -3.26
C THR A 69 11.41 -0.89 -3.30
N TRP A 70 10.52 -1.60 -2.59
CA TRP A 70 9.11 -1.22 -2.50
C TRP A 70 8.92 0.12 -1.77
N GLU A 71 9.58 0.32 -0.63
CA GLU A 71 9.50 1.54 0.18
C GLU A 71 10.06 2.77 -0.57
N GLU A 72 11.19 2.61 -1.27
CA GLU A 72 11.78 3.66 -2.09
C GLU A 72 10.84 4.08 -3.21
N GLU A 73 10.22 3.13 -3.90
CA GLU A 73 9.27 3.43 -4.97
C GLU A 73 8.00 4.08 -4.42
N PHE A 74 7.48 3.60 -3.29
CA PHE A 74 6.37 4.22 -2.61
C PHE A 74 6.66 5.68 -2.27
N HIS A 75 7.81 5.99 -1.66
CA HIS A 75 8.19 7.35 -1.33
C HIS A 75 8.38 8.25 -2.57
N LYS A 76 8.91 7.71 -3.67
CA LYS A 76 9.03 8.46 -4.94
C LYS A 76 7.68 8.84 -5.52
N GLN A 77 6.64 8.01 -5.36
CA GLN A 77 5.32 8.29 -5.88
C GLN A 77 4.48 9.15 -4.92
N ILE A 78 4.53 8.86 -3.62
CA ILE A 78 3.72 9.53 -2.60
C ILE A 78 4.05 11.02 -2.48
N ILE A 79 5.32 11.41 -2.66
CA ILE A 79 5.75 12.82 -2.60
C ILE A 79 5.20 13.67 -3.75
N LYS A 80 4.78 13.04 -4.85
CA LYS A 80 4.18 13.72 -6.01
C LYS A 80 2.69 14.00 -5.79
N VAL A 81 2.06 13.35 -4.81
CA VAL A 81 0.64 13.52 -4.54
C VAL A 81 0.45 14.66 -3.54
N PRO A 82 -0.23 15.74 -3.93
CA PRO A 82 -0.52 16.83 -3.02
C PRO A 82 -1.67 16.40 -2.11
N PHE A 83 -1.34 15.73 -1.00
CA PHE A 83 -2.31 15.40 0.04
C PHE A 83 -2.92 16.70 0.59
N LYS A 84 -4.11 17.04 0.10
CA LYS A 84 -4.90 18.14 0.64
C LYS A 84 -5.50 17.66 1.95
N VAL A 85 -4.79 17.92 3.04
CA VAL A 85 -5.38 17.85 4.38
C VAL A 85 -6.38 18.99 4.53
N ARG A 86 -7.66 18.64 4.81
CA ARG A 86 -8.66 19.61 5.27
C ARG A 86 -8.24 20.27 6.58
#